data_AF-A0A931PTV7-F1
#
_entry.id   AF-A0A931PTV7-F1
#
_cell.length_a   1.000
_cell.length_b   1.000
_cell.length_c   1.000
_cell.angle_alpha   90.00
_cell.angle_beta   90.00
_cell.angle_gamma   90.00
#
_symmetry.space_group_name_H-M   'P 1'
#
loop_
_entity.id
_entity.type
_entity.pdbx_description
1 polymer ?
#
loop_
_entity_poly.entity_id
_entity_poly.type
_entity_poly.pdbx_seq_one_letter_code
_entity_poly.pdbx_strand_id
1 'polypeptide(L)'
;MTSHDTPSNGAHILPISVYAKTLLVLLVLMAITVWAGQQTLPGGTVVNNIVAMSIAVIKASLVVMFFMHVKFSSKLTQFWAVVGFLWLTLLFMILVDYYSRAWEPVDSWNQADPGSSTPRGRMEPGGAHPDPNGFNVRPR
;
A
#
# COMPACT_ATOMS: atom_id res chain seq x y z
N MET A 1 -23.50 -56.62 22.74
CA MET A 1 -23.53 -55.26 23.32
C MET A 1 -22.14 -54.66 23.13
N THR A 2 -21.92 -53.95 22.01
CA THR A 2 -20.66 -53.25 21.74
C THR A 2 -20.78 -51.85 22.30
N SER A 3 -20.02 -51.55 23.34
CA SER A 3 -19.86 -50.20 23.89
C SER A 3 -19.36 -49.28 22.80
N HIS A 4 -20.19 -48.33 22.39
CA HIS A 4 -19.84 -47.27 21.46
C HIS A 4 -19.12 -46.18 22.25
N ASP A 5 -17.79 -46.30 22.37
CA ASP A 5 -16.95 -45.27 22.96
C ASP A 5 -16.96 -44.05 22.02
N THR A 6 -17.66 -43.00 22.44
CA THR A 6 -17.64 -41.71 21.74
C THR A 6 -16.31 -41.01 22.06
N PRO A 7 -15.37 -40.85 21.12
CA PRO A 7 -14.18 -40.06 21.39
C PRO A 7 -14.60 -38.61 21.58
N SER A 8 -14.57 -38.11 22.82
CA SER A 8 -14.68 -36.69 23.14
C SER A 8 -13.41 -36.00 22.66
N ASN A 9 -13.29 -35.80 21.35
CA ASN A 9 -12.26 -35.01 20.72
C ASN A 9 -12.49 -33.54 21.10
N GLY A 10 -12.01 -33.16 22.27
CA GLY A 10 -11.81 -31.76 22.64
C GLY A 10 -10.85 -31.17 21.63
N ALA A 11 -11.40 -30.57 20.57
CA ALA A 11 -10.67 -29.85 19.56
C ALA A 11 -9.81 -28.80 20.28
N HIS A 12 -8.52 -29.11 20.45
CA HIS A 12 -7.58 -28.28 21.20
C HIS A 12 -7.18 -27.08 20.34
N ILE A 13 -8.17 -26.26 19.98
CA ILE A 13 -7.96 -24.89 19.51
C ILE A 13 -7.27 -24.15 20.65
N LEU A 14 -6.22 -23.42 20.29
CA LEU A 14 -5.14 -22.94 21.16
C LEU A 14 -5.59 -22.39 22.51
N PRO A 15 -4.75 -22.56 23.56
CA PRO A 15 -5.12 -22.19 24.91
C PRO A 15 -5.52 -20.71 24.98
N ILE A 16 -6.66 -20.45 25.64
CA ILE A 16 -7.25 -19.11 25.80
C ILE A 16 -6.25 -18.08 26.35
N SER A 17 -5.25 -18.56 27.09
CA SER A 17 -4.17 -17.77 27.69
C SER A 17 -3.29 -17.07 26.65
N VAL A 18 -3.13 -17.62 25.44
CA VAL A 18 -2.37 -16.98 24.36
C VAL A 18 -3.11 -15.74 23.86
N TYR A 19 -4.42 -15.85 23.64
CA TYR A 19 -5.25 -14.71 23.22
C TYR A 19 -5.35 -13.64 24.31
N ALA A 20 -5.53 -14.05 25.58
CA ALA A 20 -5.60 -13.12 26.70
C ALA A 20 -4.30 -12.30 26.89
N LYS A 21 -3.13 -12.97 26.79
CA LYS A 21 -1.83 -12.29 26.84
C LYS A 21 -1.65 -11.33 25.67
N THR A 22 -2.01 -11.75 24.45
CA THR A 22 -1.91 -10.91 23.25
C THR A 22 -2.81 -9.67 23.39
N LEU A 23 -4.03 -9.85 23.87
CA LEU A 23 -4.98 -8.76 24.12
C LEU A 23 -4.42 -7.75 25.12
N LEU A 24 -3.83 -8.20 26.23
CA LEU A 24 -3.20 -7.32 27.21
C LEU A 24 -2.08 -6.49 26.56
N VAL A 25 -1.21 -7.11 25.77
CA VAL A 25 -0.11 -6.40 25.08
C VAL A 25 -0.67 -5.37 24.09
N LEU A 26 -1.73 -5.70 23.34
CA LEU A 26 -2.36 -4.74 22.43
C LEU A 26 -3.02 -3.56 23.15
N LEU A 27 -3.62 -3.79 24.32
CA LEU A 27 -4.19 -2.71 25.14
C LEU A 27 -3.09 -1.77 25.66
N VAL A 28 -1.96 -2.31 26.08
CA VAL A 28 -0.80 -1.50 26.50
C VAL A 28 -0.28 -0.69 25.32
N LEU A 29 -0.09 -1.30 24.15
CA LEU A 29 0.32 -0.57 22.95
C LEU A 29 -0.68 0.52 22.55
N MET A 30 -1.98 0.27 22.72
CA MET A 30 -3.03 1.27 22.47
C MET A 30 -2.89 2.47 23.41
N ALA A 31 -2.74 2.24 24.71
CA ALA A 31 -2.53 3.30 25.68
C ALA A 31 -1.28 4.13 25.35
N ILE A 32 -0.18 3.46 24.98
CA ILE A 32 1.05 4.11 24.54
C ILE A 32 0.83 4.96 23.28
N THR A 33 0.06 4.47 22.30
CA THR A 33 -0.22 5.21 21.07
C THR A 33 -1.04 6.47 21.35
N VAL A 34 -2.08 6.37 22.20
CA VAL A 34 -2.88 7.52 22.60
C VAL A 34 -2.03 8.54 23.34
N TRP A 35 -1.22 8.08 24.29
CA TRP A 35 -0.32 8.95 25.04
C TRP A 35 0.70 9.64 24.12
N ALA A 36 1.35 8.90 23.22
CA ALA A 36 2.28 9.46 22.24
C ALA A 36 1.60 10.53 21.36
N GLY A 37 0.34 10.31 20.95
CA GLY A 37 -0.42 11.28 20.18
C GLY A 37 -0.77 12.57 20.92
N GLN A 38 -0.83 12.56 22.26
CA GLN A 38 -1.03 13.77 23.06
C GLN A 38 0.25 14.59 23.22
N GLN A 39 1.43 13.97 23.07
CA GLN A 39 2.69 14.66 23.33
C GLN A 39 3.19 15.37 22.06
N THR A 40 3.59 16.62 22.23
CA THR A 40 4.32 17.35 21.20
C THR A 40 5.81 17.14 21.44
N LEU A 41 6.43 16.24 20.68
CA LEU A 41 7.86 15.97 20.80
C LEU A 41 8.69 17.16 20.26
N PRO A 42 9.85 17.46 20.88
CA PRO A 42 10.81 18.43 20.35
C PRO A 42 11.35 17.91 19.01
N GLY A 43 10.99 18.59 17.91
CA GLY A 43 11.21 18.13 16.54
C GLY A 43 10.01 18.33 15.59
N GLY A 44 8.87 18.75 16.13
CA GLY A 44 7.68 19.12 15.35
C GLY A 44 6.85 17.92 14.89
N THR A 45 5.85 18.20 14.04
CA THR A 45 4.82 17.23 13.61
C THR A 45 5.40 15.98 12.94
N VAL A 46 6.52 16.12 12.22
CA VAL A 46 7.13 15.01 11.47
C VAL A 46 7.66 13.93 12.41
N VAL A 47 8.35 14.31 13.49
CA VAL A 47 8.89 13.36 14.46
C VAL A 47 7.77 12.61 15.17
N ASN A 48 6.68 13.31 15.51
CA ASN A 48 5.52 12.66 16.12
C ASN A 48 4.87 11.63 15.19
N ASN A 49 4.75 11.94 13.89
CA ASN A 49 4.23 11.01 12.90
C ASN A 49 5.12 9.77 12.73
N ILE A 50 6.45 9.92 12.71
CA ILE A 50 7.37 8.78 12.62
C ILE A 50 7.20 7.85 13.83
N VAL A 51 7.13 8.42 15.04
CA VAL A 51 6.88 7.67 16.27
C VAL A 51 5.52 6.96 16.20
N ALA A 52 4.44 7.66 15.85
CA ALA A 52 3.11 7.07 15.72
C ALA A 52 3.08 5.92 14.69
N MET A 53 3.74 6.08 13.53
CA MET A 53 3.83 5.05 12.51
C MET A 53 4.63 3.83 12.97
N SER A 54 5.75 4.03 13.68
CA SER A 54 6.52 2.91 14.24
C SER A 54 5.70 2.07 15.23
N ILE A 55 4.95 2.73 16.13
CA ILE A 55 4.08 2.04 17.09
C ILE A 55 2.95 1.31 16.36
N ALA A 56 2.37 1.92 15.33
CA ALA A 56 1.33 1.32 14.51
C ALA A 56 1.82 0.05 13.79
N VAL A 57 3.05 0.05 13.23
CA VAL A 57 3.65 -1.12 12.59
C VAL A 57 3.86 -2.26 13.60
N ILE A 58 4.42 -1.97 14.78
CA ILE A 58 4.62 -2.97 15.83
C ILE A 58 3.28 -3.60 16.24
N LYS A 59 2.24 -2.78 16.43
CA LYS A 59 0.89 -3.24 16.75
C LYS A 59 0.34 -4.16 15.65
N ALA A 60 0.47 -3.76 14.39
CA ALA A 60 0.01 -4.56 13.25
C ALA A 60 0.74 -5.90 13.17
N SER A 61 2.07 -5.92 13.37
CA SER A 61 2.85 -7.16 13.39
C SER A 61 2.39 -8.14 14.47
N LEU A 62 2.10 -7.65 15.69
CA LEU A 62 1.57 -8.50 16.76
C LEU A 62 0.19 -9.09 16.40
N VAL A 63 -0.71 -8.29 15.83
CA VAL A 63 -2.04 -8.75 15.42
C VAL A 63 -1.92 -9.86 14.38
N VAL A 64 -1.09 -9.68 13.35
CA VAL A 64 -0.89 -10.68 12.29
C VAL A 64 -0.28 -11.97 12.87
N MET A 65 0.71 -11.85 13.74
CA MET A 65 1.43 -13.03 14.24
C MET A 65 0.57 -13.87 15.21
N PHE A 66 -0.24 -13.22 16.07
CA PHE A 66 -0.97 -13.90 17.15
C PHE A 66 -2.49 -13.98 16.93
N PHE A 67 -3.17 -12.90 16.54
CA PHE A 67 -4.63 -12.90 16.34
C PHE A 67 -5.04 -13.56 15.02
N MET A 68 -4.32 -13.27 13.93
CA MET A 68 -4.52 -13.99 12.67
C MET A 68 -3.88 -15.38 12.69
N HIS A 69 -3.22 -15.73 13.79
CA HIS A 69 -2.69 -17.06 14.03
C HIS A 69 -1.68 -17.52 12.95
N VAL A 70 -1.06 -16.57 12.25
CA VAL A 70 -0.14 -16.84 11.13
C VAL A 70 1.07 -17.62 11.60
N LYS A 71 1.60 -17.35 12.80
CA LYS A 71 2.77 -18.07 13.33
C LYS A 71 2.53 -19.57 13.54
N PHE A 72 1.29 -19.94 13.84
CA PHE A 72 0.91 -21.30 14.23
C PHE A 72 0.14 -22.04 13.12
N SER A 73 -0.16 -21.35 12.02
CA SER A 73 -0.82 -21.93 10.86
C SER A 73 0.16 -22.69 9.96
N SER A 74 -0.37 -23.34 8.93
CA SER A 74 0.44 -24.09 7.97
C SER A 74 1.44 -23.21 7.23
N LYS A 75 2.55 -23.80 6.75
CA LYS A 75 3.55 -23.12 5.90
C LYS A 75 2.90 -22.47 4.66
N LEU A 76 1.84 -23.07 4.12
CA LEU A 76 1.08 -22.53 2.99
C LEU A 76 0.37 -21.22 3.37
N THR A 77 -0.27 -21.17 4.53
CA THR A 77 -0.92 -19.96 5.04
C THR A 77 0.09 -18.84 5.29
N GLN A 78 1.25 -19.17 5.84
CA GLN A 78 2.34 -18.21 6.05
C GLN A 78 2.87 -17.64 4.73
N PHE A 79 3.03 -18.49 3.70
CA PHE A 79 3.45 -18.05 2.37
C PHE A 79 2.47 -17.04 1.78
N TRP A 80 1.17 -17.35 1.80
CA TRP A 80 0.15 -16.43 1.31
C TRP A 80 0.08 -15.12 2.10
N ALA A 81 0.34 -15.14 3.41
CA ALA A 81 0.42 -13.92 4.20
C ALA A 81 1.57 -13.01 3.73
N VAL A 82 2.75 -13.58 3.45
CA VAL A 82 3.90 -12.82 2.92
C VAL A 82 3.62 -12.31 1.51
N VAL A 83 3.05 -13.13 0.64
CA VAL A 83 2.66 -12.72 -0.72
C VAL A 83 1.63 -11.59 -0.68
N GLY A 84 0.68 -11.63 0.25
CA GLY A 84 -0.29 -10.55 0.47
C GLY A 84 0.38 -9.23 0.86
N PHE A 85 1.37 -9.25 1.75
CA PHE A 85 2.14 -8.05 2.11
C PHE A 85 3.02 -7.54 0.96
N LEU A 86 3.64 -8.44 0.19
CA LEU A 86 4.37 -8.08 -1.02
C LEU A 86 3.44 -7.38 -2.02
N TRP A 87 2.27 -7.97 -2.27
CA TRP A 87 1.27 -7.40 -3.17
C TRP A 87 0.75 -6.04 -2.68
N LEU A 88 0.43 -5.91 -1.39
CA LEU A 88 0.04 -4.64 -0.78
C LEU A 88 1.12 -3.57 -0.94
N THR A 89 2.39 -3.94 -0.75
CA THR A 89 3.52 -3.03 -0.92
C THR A 89 3.63 -2.55 -2.36
N LEU A 90 3.43 -3.44 -3.34
CA LEU A 90 3.39 -3.07 -4.76
C LEU A 90 2.25 -2.10 -5.07
N LEU A 91 1.04 -2.35 -4.55
CA LEU A 91 -0.09 -1.43 -4.72
C LEU A 91 0.19 -0.06 -4.09
N PHE A 92 0.83 -0.03 -2.92
CA PHE A 92 1.21 1.23 -2.28
C PHE A 92 2.26 1.99 -3.09
N MET A 93 3.27 1.30 -3.65
CA MET A 93 4.27 1.92 -4.52
C MET A 93 3.63 2.51 -5.78
N ILE A 94 2.70 1.80 -6.41
CA ILE A 94 1.93 2.30 -7.55
C ILE A 94 1.11 3.52 -7.16
N LEU A 95 0.45 3.50 -6.00
CA LEU A 95 -0.33 4.65 -5.50
C LEU A 95 0.57 5.89 -5.29
N VAL A 96 1.76 5.70 -4.71
CA VAL A 96 2.74 6.78 -4.53
C VAL A 96 3.22 7.32 -5.88
N ASP A 97 3.48 6.46 -6.86
CA ASP A 97 3.81 6.87 -8.23
C ASP A 97 2.70 7.76 -8.81
N TYR A 98 1.45 7.30 -8.78
CA TYR A 98 0.30 8.08 -9.23
C TYR A 98 0.14 9.42 -8.50
N TYR A 99 0.32 9.44 -7.17
CA TYR A 99 0.22 10.65 -6.37
C TYR A 99 1.33 11.66 -6.70
N SER A 100 2.53 11.18 -7.00
CA SER A 100 3.69 12.03 -7.32
C SER A 100 3.68 12.60 -8.75
N ARG A 101 2.83 12.08 -9.63
CA ARG A 101 2.70 12.59 -11.00
C ARG A 101 2.06 13.97 -10.99
N ALA A 102 2.75 14.93 -11.60
CA ALA A 102 2.11 16.17 -12.01
C ALA A 102 1.07 15.83 -13.08
N TRP A 103 -0.21 16.08 -12.78
CA TRP A 103 -1.25 16.16 -13.79
C TRP A 103 -0.78 17.17 -14.85
N GLU A 104 -0.82 16.79 -16.14
CA GLU A 104 -0.27 17.57 -17.25
C GLU A 104 -0.49 19.08 -17.04
N PRO A 105 0.57 19.90 -16.86
CA PRO A 105 0.42 21.33 -16.64
C PRO A 105 -0.24 22.07 -17.82
N VAL A 106 -0.29 21.43 -18.98
CA VAL A 106 -0.76 21.97 -20.24
C VAL A 106 -1.45 20.88 -21.04
N ASP A 107 -2.64 21.17 -21.55
CA ASP A 107 -3.33 20.27 -22.47
C ASP A 107 -2.46 20.04 -23.71
N SER A 108 -2.15 18.78 -24.04
CA SER A 108 -1.39 18.40 -25.24
C SER A 108 -2.06 18.77 -26.58
N TRP A 109 -3.22 19.44 -26.51
CA TRP A 109 -4.02 19.98 -27.63
C TRP A 109 -3.81 21.50 -27.83
N ASN A 110 -3.16 22.21 -26.91
CA ASN A 110 -2.78 23.62 -27.07
C ASN A 110 -1.35 23.69 -27.63
N GLN A 111 -1.26 24.16 -28.88
CA GLN A 111 -0.12 23.96 -29.77
C GLN A 111 1.07 24.92 -29.53
N ALA A 112 1.07 25.77 -28.50
CA ALA A 112 1.94 26.94 -28.46
C ALA A 112 2.82 27.04 -27.21
N ASP A 113 3.12 25.92 -26.56
CA ASP A 113 3.81 25.94 -25.27
C ASP A 113 5.30 25.53 -25.37
N PRO A 114 6.25 26.39 -24.92
CA PRO A 114 7.70 26.16 -24.98
C PRO A 114 8.21 24.93 -24.23
N GLY A 115 7.36 24.28 -23.42
CA GLY A 115 7.67 23.06 -22.66
C GLY A 115 7.14 21.76 -23.29
N SER A 116 6.50 21.85 -24.47
CA SER A 116 5.94 20.67 -25.14
C SER A 116 7.02 19.84 -25.83
N SER A 117 7.04 18.53 -25.57
CA SER A 117 8.04 17.59 -26.11
C SER A 117 7.73 17.12 -27.54
N THR A 118 6.59 17.53 -28.11
CA THR A 118 6.25 17.29 -29.51
C THR A 118 6.09 18.62 -30.24
N PRO A 119 6.94 18.94 -31.22
CA PRO A 119 6.72 20.07 -32.12
C PRO A 119 5.62 19.68 -33.11
N ARG A 120 4.38 19.57 -32.62
CA ARG A 120 3.23 19.54 -33.51
C ARG A 120 2.99 21.00 -33.89
N GLY A 121 3.23 21.37 -35.14
CA GLY A 121 2.70 22.62 -35.68
C GLY A 121 1.23 22.39 -35.99
N ARG A 122 0.37 23.38 -35.71
CA ARG A 122 -1.01 23.36 -36.18
C ARG A 122 -0.95 23.23 -37.70
N MET A 123 -1.51 22.15 -38.25
CA MET A 123 -1.62 22.01 -39.69
C MET A 123 -2.61 23.07 -40.18
N GLU A 124 -2.11 24.21 -40.61
CA GLU A 124 -2.90 25.23 -41.29
C GLU A 124 -3.48 24.58 -42.57
N PRO A 125 -4.82 24.55 -42.75
CA PRO A 125 -5.41 23.99 -43.96
C PRO A 125 -5.06 24.90 -45.15
N GLY A 126 -3.99 24.53 -45.86
CA GLY A 126 -3.45 25.29 -47.00
C GLY A 126 -1.96 25.65 -46.90
N GLY A 127 -1.29 25.38 -45.77
CA GLY A 127 0.14 25.62 -45.62
C GLY A 127 0.98 24.46 -46.17
N ALA A 128 1.84 24.71 -47.15
CA ALA A 128 2.83 23.74 -47.61
C ALA A 128 3.79 23.42 -46.45
N HIS A 129 3.66 22.24 -45.85
CA HIS A 129 4.61 21.76 -44.85
C HIS A 129 5.94 21.43 -45.56
N PRO A 130 7.08 22.03 -45.21
CA PRO A 130 8.37 21.52 -45.63
C PRO A 130 8.59 20.22 -44.86
N ASP A 131 8.40 19.08 -45.52
CA ASP A 131 8.69 17.79 -44.90
C ASP A 131 10.17 17.78 -44.45
N PRO A 132 10.49 17.54 -43.17
CA PRO A 132 11.87 17.34 -42.71
C PRO A 132 12.60 16.21 -43.45
N ASN A 133 11.89 15.33 -44.15
CA ASN A 133 12.39 14.22 -44.97
C ASN A 133 12.11 14.40 -46.49
N GLY A 134 11.61 15.55 -46.94
CA GLY A 134 11.49 15.89 -48.36
C GLY A 134 10.37 15.21 -49.17
N PHE A 135 9.47 14.44 -48.57
CA PHE A 135 8.32 13.84 -49.24
C PHE A 135 7.16 14.84 -49.37
N ASN A 136 6.71 15.03 -50.62
CA ASN A 136 5.61 15.92 -50.96
C ASN A 136 4.27 15.19 -50.83
N VAL A 137 3.73 15.11 -49.60
CA VAL A 137 2.41 14.52 -49.32
C VAL A 137 1.29 15.49 -49.71
N ARG A 138 1.01 15.58 -51.02
CA ARG A 138 -0.22 16.22 -51.51
C ARG A 138 -1.31 15.15 -51.57
N PRO A 139 -2.46 15.31 -50.91
CA PRO A 139 -3.62 14.49 -51.24
C PRO A 139 -4.02 14.81 -52.68
N ARG A 140 -4.12 13.77 -53.52
CA ARG A 140 -4.63 13.87 -54.89
C ARG A 140 -6.12 14.21 -54.90
#